data_AF-A0A8X6V6F9-F1
#
_entry.id   AF-A0A8X6V6F9-F1
#
_cell.length_a   1.000
_cell.length_b   1.000
_cell.length_c   1.000
_cell.angle_alpha   90.00
_cell.angle_beta   90.00
_cell.angle_gamma   90.00
#
_symmetry.space_group_name_H-M   'P 1'
#
loop_
_entity.id
_entity.type
_entity.pdbx_description
1 polymer ?
#
loop_
_entity_poly.entity_id
_entity_poly.type
_entity_poly.pdbx_seq_one_letter_code
_entity_poly.pdbx_strand_id
1 'polypeptide(L)'
;MTVKLKKTTCQFFTLNRQPFSPQLVYNGMPVQQSDVSIYLGCALDNKLKWTKHAELVVSKARKRLSILKRLTGVKWGCNRDTLNTTYKTYIQPIIIKKIYHPKSDP
;
A
#
# COMPACT_ATOMS: atom_id res chain seq x y z
N MET A 1 6.11 26.47 15.72
CA MET A 1 6.25 25.52 14.59
C MET A 1 5.33 25.96 13.46
N THR A 2 5.83 26.08 12.22
CA THR A 2 5.05 26.56 11.06
C THR A 2 4.66 25.41 10.14
N VAL A 3 3.36 25.14 9.97
CA VAL A 3 2.85 24.04 9.13
C VAL A 3 2.74 24.50 7.66
N LYS A 4 3.24 23.68 6.72
CA LYS A 4 3.15 23.94 5.27
C LYS A 4 1.88 23.34 4.68
N LEU A 5 0.82 24.14 4.57
CA LEU A 5 -0.51 23.65 4.19
C LEU A 5 -0.57 22.85 2.89
N LYS A 6 0.17 23.24 1.84
CA LYS A 6 0.21 22.53 0.55
C LYS A 6 0.75 21.09 0.63
N LYS A 7 1.51 20.77 1.68
CA LYS A 7 2.07 19.43 1.92
C LYS A 7 1.28 18.64 2.97
N THR A 8 0.26 19.25 3.56
CA THR A 8 -0.49 18.69 4.65
C THR A 8 -1.88 18.33 4.16
N THR A 9 -2.23 17.06 4.32
CA THR A 9 -3.57 16.55 4.05
C THR A 9 -4.19 16.06 5.35
N CYS A 10 -5.51 16.18 5.47
CA CYS A 10 -6.27 15.54 6.54
C CYS A 10 -7.05 14.34 5.99
N GLN A 11 -7.30 13.36 6.85
CA GLN A 11 -8.12 12.20 6.54
C GLN A 11 -8.95 11.88 7.77
N PHE A 12 -10.22 11.52 7.56
CA PHE A 12 -11.13 11.11 8.62
C PHE A 12 -11.40 9.62 8.55
N PHE A 13 -11.31 8.96 9.70
CA PHE A 13 -11.66 7.55 9.84
C PHE A 13 -13.02 7.43 10.49
N THR A 14 -13.95 6.75 9.83
CA THR A 14 -15.28 6.53 10.38
C THR A 14 -15.87 5.21 9.91
N LEU A 15 -16.58 4.53 10.81
CA LEU A 15 -17.38 3.36 10.49
C LEU A 15 -18.80 3.75 10.05
N ASN A 16 -19.17 5.04 10.14
CA ASN A 16 -20.47 5.51 9.69
C ASN A 16 -20.64 5.28 8.18
N ARG A 17 -21.86 4.88 7.79
CA ARG A 17 -22.23 4.71 6.38
C ARG A 17 -22.51 6.05 5.71
N GLN A 18 -22.92 7.05 6.48
CA GLN A 18 -23.17 8.40 5.99
C GLN A 18 -21.84 9.09 5.63
N PRO A 19 -21.81 9.88 4.54
CA PRO A 19 -20.64 10.65 4.18
C PRO A 19 -20.29 11.63 5.30
N PHE A 20 -19.06 11.53 5.81
CA PHE A 20 -18.52 12.38 6.86
C PHE A 20 -17.35 13.17 6.28
N SER A 21 -17.58 14.46 6.02
CA SER A 21 -16.60 15.35 5.34
C SER A 21 -16.50 16.73 6.00
N PRO A 22 -16.18 16.83 7.31
CA PRO A 22 -16.03 18.11 7.97
C PRO A 22 -14.83 18.90 7.45
N GLN A 23 -15.01 20.18 7.16
CA GLN A 23 -13.93 21.03 6.64
C GLN A 23 -12.95 21.42 7.77
N LEU A 24 -11.73 20.88 7.73
CA LEU A 24 -10.67 21.26 8.67
C LEU A 24 -10.01 22.55 8.19
N VAL A 25 -9.96 23.56 9.06
CA VAL A 25 -9.36 24.87 8.78
C VAL A 25 -8.16 25.08 9.70
N TYR A 26 -7.04 25.53 9.13
CA TYR A 26 -5.83 25.90 9.85
C TYR A 26 -5.40 27.31 9.44
N ASN A 27 -5.30 28.24 10.40
CA ASN A 27 -5.01 29.66 10.17
C ASN A 27 -5.90 30.30 9.10
N GLY A 28 -7.21 30.02 9.14
CA GLY A 28 -8.19 30.54 8.17
C GLY A 28 -8.14 29.88 6.78
N MET A 29 -7.22 28.95 6.53
CA MET A 29 -7.11 28.24 5.26
C MET A 29 -7.58 26.78 5.38
N PRO A 30 -8.38 26.27 4.42
CA PRO A 30 -8.84 24.88 4.46
C PRO A 30 -7.70 23.92 4.16
N VAL A 31 -7.63 22.83 4.92
CA VAL A 31 -6.72 21.71 4.70
C VAL A 31 -7.33 20.77 3.66
N GLN A 32 -6.52 20.29 2.71
CA GLN A 32 -6.99 19.33 1.72
C GLN A 32 -7.33 17.99 2.37
N GLN A 33 -8.52 17.46 2.09
CA GLN A 33 -8.92 16.11 2.50
C GLN A 33 -8.42 15.07 1.51
N SER A 34 -7.97 13.92 2.02
CA SER A 34 -7.64 12.74 1.22
C SER A 34 -8.38 11.51 1.74
N ASP A 35 -8.90 10.69 0.83
CA ASP A 35 -9.57 9.43 1.17
C ASP A 35 -8.60 8.27 1.44
N VAL A 36 -7.35 8.45 1.00
CA VAL A 36 -6.27 7.47 1.20
C VAL A 36 -5.00 8.22 1.62
N SER A 37 -4.42 7.86 2.74
CA SER A 37 -3.10 8.34 3.17
C SER A 37 -2.11 7.19 3.30
N ILE A 38 -0.83 7.50 3.10
CA ILE A 38 0.25 6.56 3.37
C ILE A 38 0.85 6.90 4.73
N TYR A 39 0.71 5.99 5.68
CA TYR A 39 1.31 6.08 7.01
C TYR A 39 2.16 4.84 7.28
N LEU A 40 3.44 5.03 7.63
CA LEU A 40 4.40 3.95 7.88
C LEU A 40 4.50 2.91 6.74
N GLY A 41 4.23 3.33 5.50
CA GLY A 41 4.26 2.45 4.33
C GLY A 41 3.00 1.58 4.14
N CYS A 42 1.96 1.82 4.93
CA CYS A 42 0.61 1.28 4.81
C CYS A 42 -0.32 2.31 4.17
N ALA A 43 -1.24 1.85 3.33
CA ALA A 43 -2.23 2.74 2.70
C ALA A 43 -3.55 2.58 3.45
N LEU A 44 -3.98 3.64 4.10
CA LEU A 44 -5.16 3.66 4.96
C LEU A 44 -6.30 4.35 4.22
N ASP A 45 -7.41 3.64 4.03
CA ASP A 45 -8.66 4.21 3.53
C ASP A 45 -9.54 4.69 4.69
N ASN A 46 -10.49 5.60 4.42
CA ASN A 46 -11.37 6.18 5.46
C ASN A 46 -12.13 5.14 6.29
N LYS A 47 -12.36 3.95 5.71
CA LYS A 47 -13.07 2.83 6.36
C LYS A 47 -12.14 1.72 6.85
N LEU A 48 -10.83 1.89 6.74
CA LEU A 48 -9.81 0.90 7.11
C LEU A 48 -10.11 -0.50 6.55
N LYS A 49 -10.63 -0.58 5.31
CA LYS A 49 -10.91 -1.84 4.62
C LYS A 49 -9.64 -2.49 4.08
N TRP A 50 -8.50 -1.78 4.07
CA TRP A 50 -7.20 -2.27 3.57
C TRP A 50 -7.17 -2.68 2.10
N THR A 51 -8.26 -2.51 1.36
CA THR A 51 -8.39 -2.90 -0.05
C THR A 51 -7.37 -2.15 -0.91
N LYS A 52 -7.23 -0.84 -0.70
CA LYS A 52 -6.23 -0.01 -1.37
C LYS A 52 -4.81 -0.43 -1.03
N HIS A 53 -4.56 -0.85 0.21
CA HIS A 53 -3.27 -1.40 0.57
C HIS A 53 -2.99 -2.70 -0.18
N ALA A 54 -3.93 -3.64 -0.18
CA ALA A 54 -3.80 -4.91 -0.89
C ALA A 54 -3.60 -4.71 -2.40
N GLU A 55 -4.34 -3.81 -3.04
CA GLU A 55 -4.17 -3.42 -4.44
C GLU A 55 -2.73 -2.93 -4.72
N LEU A 56 -2.19 -2.07 -3.86
CA LEU A 56 -0.82 -1.56 -4.00
C LEU A 56 0.23 -2.68 -3.83
N VAL A 57 0.02 -3.58 -2.87
CA VAL A 57 0.93 -4.72 -2.65
C VAL A 57 0.89 -5.68 -3.82
N VAL A 58 -0.29 -6.04 -4.31
CA VAL A 58 -0.49 -6.91 -5.48
C VAL A 58 0.12 -6.29 -6.72
N SER A 59 -0.09 -4.98 -6.95
CA SER A 59 0.52 -4.26 -8.08
C SER A 59 2.06 -4.33 -8.02
N LYS A 60 2.66 -4.11 -6.85
CA LYS A 60 4.12 -4.24 -6.65
C LYS A 60 4.61 -5.68 -6.91
N ALA A 61 3.91 -6.68 -6.39
CA ALA A 61 4.26 -8.08 -6.59
C ALA A 61 4.16 -8.48 -8.07
N ARG A 62 3.10 -8.05 -8.78
CA ARG A 62 2.91 -8.30 -10.22
C ARG A 62 4.06 -7.73 -11.07
N LYS A 63 4.53 -6.51 -10.77
CA LYS A 63 5.68 -5.91 -11.45
C LYS A 63 6.97 -6.71 -11.26
N ARG A 64 7.19 -7.31 -10.10
CA ARG A 64 8.35 -8.18 -9.87
C ARG A 64 8.18 -9.55 -10.53
N LEU A 65 6.95 -10.06 -10.54
CA LEU A 65 6.63 -11.31 -11.20
C LEU A 65 6.80 -11.25 -12.72
N SER A 66 6.49 -10.13 -13.38
CA SER A 66 6.71 -9.99 -14.82
C SER A 66 8.19 -10.09 -15.20
N ILE A 67 9.10 -9.59 -14.35
CA ILE A 67 10.54 -9.75 -14.51
C ILE A 67 10.92 -11.23 -14.41
N LEU A 68 10.45 -11.92 -13.37
CA LEU A 68 10.72 -13.35 -13.20
C LEU A 68 10.22 -14.18 -14.40
N LYS A 69 9.01 -13.90 -14.90
CA LYS A 69 8.45 -14.55 -16.10
C LYS A 69 9.31 -14.34 -17.35
N ARG A 70 9.96 -13.18 -17.47
CA ARG A 70 10.86 -12.91 -18.59
C ARG A 70 12.14 -13.75 -18.50
N LEU A 71 12.66 -13.97 -17.28
CA LEU A 71 13.84 -14.81 -17.04
C LEU A 71 13.58 -16.29 -17.31
N THR A 72 12.36 -16.77 -17.07
CA THR A 72 12.00 -18.18 -17.33
C THR A 72 11.86 -18.53 -18.80
N GLY A 73 11.61 -17.55 -19.68
CA GLY A 73 11.34 -17.78 -21.11
C GLY A 73 12.56 -17.78 -22.03
N VAL A 74 13.78 -17.67 -21.50
CA VAL A 74 15.00 -17.56 -22.30
C VAL A 74 15.53 -18.97 -22.64
N LYS A 75 15.86 -19.23 -23.91
CA LYS A 75 16.34 -20.55 -24.41
C LYS A 75 17.60 -21.07 -23.68
N TRP A 76 18.48 -20.17 -23.25
CA TRP A 76 19.68 -20.46 -22.43
C TRP A 76 19.39 -20.18 -20.95
N GLY A 77 18.22 -20.61 -20.49
CA GLY A 77 17.53 -20.07 -19.32
C GLY A 77 18.26 -20.12 -17.99
N CYS A 78 17.72 -19.35 -17.04
CA CYS A 78 18.16 -19.35 -15.65
C CYS A 78 17.84 -20.69 -14.98
N ASN A 79 18.78 -21.22 -14.17
CA ASN A 79 18.56 -22.47 -13.44
C ASN A 79 17.30 -22.37 -12.54
N ARG A 80 16.55 -23.47 -12.41
CA ARG A 80 15.35 -23.57 -11.58
C ARG A 80 15.60 -23.16 -10.13
N ASP A 81 16.76 -23.51 -9.58
CA ASP A 81 17.13 -23.13 -8.21
C ASP A 81 17.31 -21.62 -8.06
N THR A 82 17.92 -20.98 -9.05
CA THR A 82 18.09 -19.53 -9.09
C THR A 82 16.73 -18.83 -9.22
N LEU A 83 15.81 -19.36 -10.05
CA LEU A 83 14.45 -18.83 -10.18
C LEU A 83 13.65 -18.94 -8.88
N ASN A 84 13.70 -20.10 -8.23
CA ASN A 84 13.07 -20.33 -6.93
C ASN A 84 13.63 -19.41 -5.86
N THR A 85 14.96 -19.28 -5.81
CA THR A 85 15.65 -18.39 -4.87
C THR A 85 15.22 -16.95 -5.11
N THR A 86 15.20 -16.51 -6.37
CA THR A 86 14.76 -15.16 -6.75
C THR A 86 13.32 -14.90 -6.35
N TYR A 87 12.40 -15.85 -6.56
CA TYR A 87 11.02 -15.72 -6.09
C TYR A 87 10.93 -15.52 -4.57
N LYS A 88 11.62 -16.38 -3.80
CA LYS A 88 11.62 -16.36 -2.33
C LYS A 88 12.25 -15.08 -1.76
N THR A 89 13.31 -14.56 -2.38
CA THR A 89 14.01 -13.36 -1.87
C THR A 89 13.41 -12.06 -2.38
N TYR A 90 12.86 -12.04 -3.60
CA TYR A 90 12.44 -10.80 -4.26
C TYR A 90 10.92 -10.57 -4.28
N ILE A 91 10.11 -11.62 -4.40
CA ILE A 91 8.65 -11.49 -4.56
C ILE A 91 7.93 -11.80 -3.26
N GLN A 92 8.25 -12.94 -2.63
CA GLN A 92 7.63 -13.41 -1.41
C GLN A 92 7.60 -12.39 -0.25
N PRO A 93 8.66 -11.61 0.07
CA PRO A 93 8.61 -10.67 1.19
C PRO A 93 7.62 -9.53 1.00
N ILE A 94 7.27 -9.14 -0.24
CA ILE A 94 6.23 -8.13 -0.47
C ILE A 94 4.86 -8.68 -0.10
N ILE A 95 4.59 -9.93 -0.49
CA ILE A 95 3.30 -10.56 -0.27
C ILE A 95 3.13 -10.84 1.23
N ILE A 96 4.11 -11.52 1.84
CA ILE A 96 4.00 -11.96 3.24
C ILE A 96 4.07 -10.78 4.21
N LYS A 97 5.09 -9.91 4.13
CA LYS A 97 5.27 -8.85 5.15
C LYS A 97 4.27 -7.71 5.03
N LYS A 98 3.57 -7.54 3.90
CA LYS A 98 2.63 -6.42 3.70
C LYS A 98 1.16 -6.82 3.67
N ILE A 99 0.82 -8.10 3.50
CA ILE A 99 -0.57 -8.55 3.56
C ILE A 99 -0.88 -9.16 4.93
N TYR A 100 0.11 -9.72 5.62
CA TYR A 100 -0.08 -10.29 6.94
C TYR A 100 0.03 -9.19 8.02
N HIS A 101 -1.11 -8.61 8.39
CA HIS A 101 -1.28 -8.13 9.76
C HIS A 101 -1.79 -9.33 10.57
N PRO A 102 -1.24 -9.63 11.76
CA PRO A 102 -1.86 -10.61 12.63
C PRO A 102 -3.30 -10.15 12.82
N LYS A 103 -4.26 -10.99 12.41
CA LYS A 103 -5.56 -10.93 13.05
C LYS A 103 -5.23 -11.05 14.54
N SER A 104 -5.62 -10.04 15.31
CA SER A 104 -5.82 -10.23 16.73
C SER A 104 -6.85 -11.34 16.84
N ASP A 105 -6.36 -12.58 16.92
CA ASP A 105 -7.16 -13.71 17.37
C ASP A 105 -7.54 -13.43 18.84
N PRO A 106 -8.76 -13.83 19.25
CA PRO A 106 -9.34 -13.47 20.55
C PRO A 106 -8.54 -13.96 21.76
#